data_AF-A0A925M5H0-F1
#
_entry.id   AF-A0A925M5H0-F1
#
_cell.length_a   1.000
_cell.length_b   1.000
_cell.length_c   1.000
_cell.angle_alpha   90.00
_cell.angle_beta   90.00
_cell.angle_gamma   90.00
#
_symmetry.space_group_name_H-M   'P 1'
#
loop_
_entity.id
_entity.type
_entity.pdbx_description
1 polymer ?
#
loop_
_entity_poly.entity_id
_entity_poly.type
_entity_poly.pdbx_seq_one_letter_code
_entity_poly.pdbx_strand_id
1 'polypeptide(L)'
;MNDAQSHQPIAHEASWGYDSRMINYIQKAAAHGLYEIRGLGAKRRLPHFDDLVFLGSSLSRYPLEGYREKCTTKTILGTRYATKPIELAIPITIAGMSFGSLSANVKEALGLAATAVGTSTTTGDGGMTSEERLSSKTLIYQCLPSRYGFNP
;
A
#
# COMPACT_ATOMS: atom_id res chain seq x y z
N MET A 1 22.27 -51.96 32.53
CA MET A 1 22.87 -50.69 32.07
C MET A 1 22.53 -50.54 30.60
N ASN A 2 21.52 -49.74 30.26
CA ASN A 2 21.23 -49.31 28.89
C ASN A 2 20.63 -47.91 29.00
N ASP A 3 21.48 -46.91 28.82
CA ASP A 3 21.12 -45.49 28.85
C ASP A 3 20.37 -45.13 27.57
N ALA A 4 19.05 -44.99 27.66
CA ALA A 4 18.23 -44.41 26.61
C ALA A 4 18.48 -42.90 26.58
N GLN A 5 19.38 -42.45 25.71
CA GLN A 5 19.55 -41.03 25.41
C GLN A 5 18.27 -40.50 24.73
N SER A 6 17.51 -39.70 25.48
CA SER A 6 16.35 -38.97 24.97
C SER A 6 16.80 -37.98 23.91
N HIS A 7 16.40 -38.20 22.66
CA HIS A 7 16.66 -37.28 21.55
C HIS A 7 15.83 -36.01 21.78
N GLN A 8 16.47 -34.91 22.18
CA GLN A 8 15.77 -33.64 22.29
C GLN A 8 15.44 -33.12 20.88
N PRO A 9 14.20 -32.68 20.62
CA PRO A 9 13.85 -32.11 19.34
C PRO A 9 14.69 -30.84 19.12
N ILE A 10 15.37 -30.76 17.97
CA ILE A 10 16.17 -29.61 17.59
C ILE A 10 15.22 -28.42 17.41
N ALA A 11 15.33 -27.43 18.29
CA ALA A 11 14.61 -26.17 18.13
C ALA A 11 15.25 -25.38 16.98
N HIS A 12 14.52 -25.24 15.87
CA HIS A 12 14.96 -24.39 14.77
C HIS A 12 14.63 -22.93 15.11
N GLU A 13 15.62 -22.17 15.55
CA GLU A 13 15.50 -20.71 15.63
C GLU A 13 15.72 -20.10 14.24
N ALA A 14 14.74 -19.32 13.77
CA ALA A 14 14.86 -18.61 12.51
C ALA A 14 15.83 -17.44 12.64
N SER A 15 16.82 -17.38 11.76
CA SER A 15 17.67 -16.19 11.63
C SER A 15 16.82 -15.02 11.13
N TRP A 16 16.99 -13.84 11.74
CA TRP A 16 16.30 -12.64 11.30
C TRP A 16 16.75 -12.18 9.90
N GLY A 17 18.06 -12.30 9.61
CA GLY A 17 18.63 -11.89 8.32
C GLY A 17 18.44 -12.92 7.20
N TYR A 18 18.28 -14.19 7.58
CA TYR A 18 18.08 -15.31 6.67
C TYR A 18 16.87 -16.12 7.13
N ASP A 19 15.70 -15.48 7.12
CA ASP A 19 14.46 -16.18 7.40
C ASP A 19 14.16 -17.22 6.29
N SER A 20 13.19 -18.10 6.53
CA SER A 20 12.82 -19.15 5.58
C SER A 20 12.41 -18.60 4.22
N ARG A 21 11.89 -17.35 4.17
CA ARG A 21 11.52 -16.68 2.93
C ARG A 21 12.75 -16.26 2.14
N MET A 22 13.76 -15.68 2.80
CA MET A 22 15.02 -15.27 2.18
C MET A 22 15.82 -16.48 1.69
N ILE A 23 15.88 -17.55 2.49
CA ILE A 23 16.55 -18.80 2.08
C ILE A 23 15.86 -19.40 0.85
N ASN A 24 14.53 -19.47 0.85
CA ASN A 24 13.77 -19.96 -0.31
C ASN A 24 13.98 -19.08 -1.55
N TYR A 25 14.04 -17.75 -1.38
CA TYR A 25 14.39 -16.82 -2.46
C TYR A 25 15.79 -17.11 -3.03
N ILE A 26 16.81 -17.22 -2.16
CA ILE A 26 18.19 -17.51 -2.58
C ILE A 26 18.25 -18.83 -3.35
N GLN A 27 17.59 -19.87 -2.85
CA GLN A 27 17.55 -21.19 -3.49
C GLN A 27 16.86 -21.13 -4.87
N LYS A 28 15.73 -20.42 -4.98
CA LYS A 28 15.04 -20.22 -6.27
C LYS A 28 15.87 -19.43 -7.27
N ALA A 29 16.49 -18.34 -6.81
CA ALA A 29 17.35 -17.51 -7.65
C ALA A 29 18.56 -18.31 -8.15
N ALA A 30 19.18 -19.11 -7.28
CA ALA A 30 20.29 -19.98 -7.64
C ALA A 30 19.90 -21.10 -8.62
N ALA A 31 18.72 -21.71 -8.42
CA ALA A 31 18.26 -22.82 -9.26
C ALA A 31 17.82 -22.36 -10.67
N HIS A 32 17.21 -21.18 -10.77
CA HIS A 32 16.62 -20.71 -12.02
C HIS A 32 17.42 -19.59 -12.72
N GLY A 33 18.43 -19.02 -12.05
CA GLY A 33 19.19 -17.86 -12.57
C GLY A 33 18.36 -16.59 -12.69
N LEU A 34 17.14 -16.58 -12.15
CA LEU A 34 16.19 -15.47 -12.21
C LEU A 34 16.12 -14.80 -10.85
N TYR A 35 16.47 -13.52 -10.79
CA TYR A 35 16.15 -12.70 -9.63
C TYR A 35 14.68 -12.30 -9.72
N GLU A 36 14.00 -12.29 -8.59
CA GLU A 36 12.62 -11.85 -8.57
C GLU A 36 12.58 -10.33 -8.61
N ILE A 37 11.95 -9.75 -9.64
CA ILE A 37 11.70 -8.32 -9.70
C ILE A 37 10.61 -8.02 -8.67
N ARG A 38 11.04 -7.66 -7.46
CA ARG A 38 10.16 -7.24 -6.37
C ARG A 38 10.59 -5.88 -5.85
N GLY A 39 9.60 -5.12 -5.37
CA GLY A 39 9.88 -3.93 -4.58
C GLY A 39 10.73 -4.30 -3.37
N LEU A 40 11.78 -3.53 -3.12
CA LEU A 40 12.56 -3.65 -1.90
C LEU A 40 11.65 -3.20 -0.73
N GLY A 41 11.18 -4.18 0.05
CA GLY A 41 10.52 -3.90 1.32
C GLY A 41 11.48 -3.25 2.32
N ALA A 42 10.98 -2.84 3.48
CA ALA A 42 11.82 -2.24 4.50
C ALA A 42 12.88 -3.24 5.02
N LYS A 43 14.16 -2.82 5.01
CA LYS A 43 15.29 -3.60 5.56
C LYS A 43 15.32 -3.66 7.09
N ARG A 44 14.33 -3.08 7.77
CA ARG A 44 14.22 -3.02 9.23
C ARG A 44 12.78 -3.34 9.63
N ARG A 45 12.57 -3.77 10.87
CA ARG A 45 11.22 -3.92 11.42
C ARG A 45 10.50 -2.56 11.36
N LEU A 46 9.32 -2.56 10.77
CA LEU A 46 8.38 -1.45 10.82
C LEU A 46 7.26 -1.79 11.82
N PRO A 47 6.68 -0.79 12.50
CA PRO A 47 5.50 -1.01 13.31
C PRO A 47 4.34 -1.50 12.44
N HIS A 48 3.51 -2.38 12.98
CA HIS A 48 2.27 -2.85 12.36
C HIS A 48 1.04 -2.34 13.13
N PHE A 49 -0.15 -2.61 12.61
CA PHE A 49 -1.38 -2.12 13.24
C PHE A 49 -1.61 -2.65 14.66
N ASP A 50 -1.06 -3.81 15.03
CA ASP A 50 -1.19 -4.32 16.41
C ASP A 50 -0.23 -3.66 17.40
N ASP A 51 0.73 -2.86 16.92
CA ASP A 51 1.55 -1.99 17.77
C ASP A 51 0.79 -0.69 18.15
N LEU A 52 -0.40 -0.45 17.59
CA LEU A 52 -1.19 0.76 17.82
C LEU A 52 -2.31 0.51 18.83
N VAL A 53 -2.45 1.42 19.80
CA VAL A 53 -3.58 1.48 20.73
C VAL A 53 -4.31 2.79 20.54
N PHE A 54 -5.59 2.73 20.20
CA PHE A 54 -6.46 3.90 20.13
C PHE A 54 -7.10 4.16 21.48
N LEU A 55 -6.82 5.33 22.07
CA LEU A 55 -7.49 5.76 23.29
C LEU A 55 -8.89 6.25 22.97
N GLY A 56 -9.90 5.63 23.58
CA GLY A 56 -11.27 6.10 23.49
C GLY A 56 -11.40 7.51 24.07
N SER A 57 -12.12 8.39 23.37
CA SER A 57 -12.55 9.64 23.98
C SER A 57 -13.70 9.32 24.92
N SER A 58 -13.41 9.23 26.21
CA SER A 58 -14.44 8.99 27.24
C SER A 58 -14.47 10.09 28.30
N LEU A 59 -13.39 10.87 28.42
CA LEU A 59 -13.25 11.91 29.44
C LEU A 59 -13.64 13.31 28.94
N SER A 60 -13.31 13.65 27.69
CA SER A 60 -13.55 14.99 27.15
C SER A 60 -14.78 15.10 26.25
N ARG A 61 -15.19 14.00 25.62
CA ARG A 61 -16.37 13.89 24.74
C ARG A 61 -16.83 12.45 24.70
N TYR A 62 -18.11 12.21 24.46
CA TYR A 62 -18.61 10.87 24.18
C TYR A 62 -18.22 10.43 22.75
N PRO A 63 -17.96 9.13 22.51
CA PRO A 63 -17.85 8.59 21.17
C PRO A 63 -19.13 8.86 20.38
N LEU A 64 -19.00 8.93 19.04
CA LEU A 64 -20.17 9.14 18.19
C LEU A 64 -21.14 7.96 18.32
N GLU A 65 -22.39 8.27 18.65
CA GLU A 65 -23.47 7.30 18.68
C GLU A 65 -24.06 7.17 17.27
N GLY A 66 -23.94 5.99 16.65
CA GLY A 66 -24.27 5.78 15.23
C GLY A 66 -25.72 6.05 14.83
N TYR A 67 -26.67 6.09 15.77
CA TYR A 67 -28.07 6.47 15.51
C TYR A 67 -28.34 7.97 15.67
N ARG A 68 -27.49 8.69 16.42
CA ARG A 68 -27.63 10.14 16.67
C ARG A 68 -26.84 10.95 15.66
N GLU A 69 -25.66 10.48 15.31
CA GLU A 69 -24.69 11.23 14.51
C GLU A 69 -24.06 10.35 13.43
N LYS A 70 -23.83 10.92 12.25
CA LYS A 70 -23.17 10.21 11.14
C LYS A 70 -21.66 10.39 11.24
N CYS A 71 -20.92 9.28 11.26
CA CYS A 71 -19.47 9.31 11.07
C CYS A 71 -19.16 9.57 9.60
N THR A 72 -18.67 10.77 9.27
CA THR A 72 -18.26 11.12 7.91
C THR A 72 -16.81 10.74 7.66
N THR A 73 -16.56 10.07 6.53
CA THR A 73 -15.22 9.74 6.04
C THR A 73 -14.71 10.75 5.01
N LYS A 74 -15.53 11.76 4.67
CA LYS A 74 -15.18 12.79 3.69
C LYS A 74 -13.88 13.46 4.11
N THR A 75 -12.92 13.50 3.20
CA THR A 75 -11.58 14.03 3.44
C THR A 75 -11.30 15.13 2.43
N ILE A 76 -10.86 16.29 2.90
CA ILE A 76 -10.50 17.43 2.05
C ILE A 76 -9.01 17.69 2.19
N LEU A 77 -8.27 17.55 1.09
CA LEU A 77 -6.82 17.77 1.05
C LEU A 77 -6.51 19.16 0.48
N GLY A 78 -5.59 19.87 1.12
CA GLY A 78 -5.13 21.19 0.66
C GLY A 78 -5.93 22.38 1.20
N THR A 79 -6.76 22.19 2.24
CA THR A 79 -7.65 23.23 2.81
C THR A 79 -6.94 24.52 3.25
N ARG A 80 -5.63 24.48 3.53
CA ARG A 80 -4.87 25.64 4.00
C ARG A 80 -4.32 26.54 2.90
N TYR A 81 -3.88 25.99 1.78
CA TYR A 81 -3.11 26.72 0.75
C TYR A 81 -3.54 26.45 -0.69
N ALA A 82 -4.31 25.38 -0.95
CA ALA A 82 -4.70 25.06 -2.32
C ALA A 82 -5.85 25.97 -2.75
N THR A 83 -5.70 26.64 -3.90
CA THR A 83 -6.80 27.38 -4.55
C THR A 83 -7.97 26.47 -4.91
N LYS A 84 -7.68 25.20 -5.22
CA LYS A 84 -8.66 24.14 -5.48
C LYS A 84 -8.32 22.92 -4.62
N PRO A 85 -8.85 22.83 -3.39
CA PRO A 85 -8.71 21.65 -2.55
C PRO A 85 -9.32 20.41 -3.23
N ILE A 86 -8.78 19.24 -2.93
CA ILE A 86 -9.31 17.97 -3.43
C ILE A 86 -10.29 17.43 -2.40
N GLU A 87 -11.51 17.14 -2.82
CA GLU A 87 -12.53 16.50 -1.97
C GLU A 87 -12.67 15.03 -2.32
N LEU A 88 -12.45 14.16 -1.34
CA LEU A 88 -12.58 12.70 -1.45
C LEU A 88 -13.67 12.21 -0.49
N ALA A 89 -14.38 11.16 -0.88
CA ALA A 89 -15.42 10.54 -0.06
C ALA A 89 -14.86 9.73 1.12
N ILE A 90 -13.63 9.23 0.99
CA ILE A 90 -12.95 8.37 1.98
C ILE A 90 -11.49 8.81 2.19
N PRO A 91 -10.88 8.52 3.37
CA PRO A 91 -9.50 8.88 3.69
C PRO A 91 -8.48 7.87 3.14
N ILE A 92 -8.73 7.29 1.97
CA ILE A 92 -7.88 6.26 1.35
C ILE A 92 -7.75 6.58 -0.12
N THR A 93 -6.51 6.67 -0.63
CA THR A 93 -6.21 6.88 -2.05
C THR A 93 -5.46 5.69 -2.62
N ILE A 94 -5.52 5.50 -3.94
CA ILE A 94 -4.70 4.51 -4.64
C ILE A 94 -3.34 5.14 -4.94
N ALA A 95 -2.29 4.54 -4.38
CA ALA A 95 -0.92 5.01 -4.52
C ALA A 95 -0.40 4.91 -5.98
N GLY A 96 0.62 5.70 -6.28
CA GLY A 96 1.24 5.73 -7.60
C GLY A 96 1.93 4.42 -7.94
N MET A 97 1.48 3.77 -9.00
CA MET A 97 2.09 2.55 -9.55
C MET A 97 2.30 2.74 -11.05
N SER A 98 3.51 2.50 -11.54
CA SER A 98 3.89 2.81 -12.92
C SER A 98 3.11 1.98 -13.94
N PHE A 99 2.70 2.60 -15.05
CA PHE A 99 2.45 1.84 -16.28
C PHE A 99 3.76 1.16 -16.72
N GLY A 100 3.68 -0.09 -17.17
CA GLY A 100 4.82 -0.99 -17.37
C GLY A 100 5.05 -1.94 -16.19
N SER A 101 4.88 -1.47 -14.94
CA SER A 101 4.72 -2.36 -13.78
C SER A 101 3.31 -2.94 -13.71
N LEU A 102 2.31 -2.14 -14.11
CA LEU A 102 0.93 -2.53 -14.29
C LEU A 102 0.53 -2.46 -15.77
N SER A 103 -0.43 -3.30 -16.16
CA SER A 103 -1.05 -3.23 -17.49
C SER A 103 -2.07 -2.10 -17.58
N ALA A 104 -2.43 -1.70 -18.81
CA ALA A 104 -3.45 -0.68 -19.08
C ALA A 104 -4.82 -1.08 -18.49
N ASN A 105 -5.20 -2.36 -18.61
CA ASN A 105 -6.46 -2.87 -18.04
C ASN A 105 -6.50 -2.74 -16.51
N VAL A 106 -5.37 -2.96 -15.82
CA VAL A 106 -5.30 -2.76 -14.36
C VAL A 106 -5.43 -1.28 -14.02
N LYS A 107 -4.77 -0.41 -14.79
CA LYS A 107 -4.88 1.04 -14.63
C LYS A 107 -6.32 1.54 -14.80
N GLU A 108 -7.02 1.05 -15.82
CA GLU A 108 -8.43 1.33 -16.06
C GLU A 108 -9.31 0.86 -14.89
N ALA A 109 -9.12 -0.38 -14.45
CA ALA A 109 -9.89 -0.95 -13.35
C ALA A 109 -9.70 -0.16 -12.04
N LEU A 110 -8.47 0.27 -11.73
CA LEU A 110 -8.19 1.12 -10.58
C LEU A 110 -8.86 2.50 -10.71
N GLY A 111 -8.88 3.09 -11.90
CA GLY A 111 -9.58 4.35 -12.17
C GLY A 111 -11.09 4.24 -11.97
N LEU A 112 -11.71 3.20 -12.53
CA LEU A 112 -13.14 2.91 -12.35
C LEU A 112 -13.50 2.69 -10.89
N ALA A 113 -12.69 1.88 -10.17
CA ALA A 113 -12.90 1.62 -8.75
C ALA A 113 -12.76 2.90 -7.91
N ALA A 114 -11.71 3.69 -8.15
CA ALA A 114 -11.49 4.96 -7.47
C ALA A 114 -12.67 5.91 -7.66
N THR A 115 -13.15 6.04 -8.91
CA THR A 115 -14.34 6.83 -9.24
C THR A 115 -15.58 6.33 -8.50
N ALA A 116 -15.82 5.02 -8.50
CA ALA A 116 -17.00 4.43 -7.87
C ALA A 116 -17.05 4.66 -6.35
N VAL A 117 -15.90 4.59 -5.65
CA VAL A 117 -15.81 4.82 -4.20
C VAL A 117 -15.53 6.29 -3.84
N GLY A 118 -15.44 7.18 -4.83
CA GLY A 118 -15.23 8.60 -4.64
C GLY A 118 -13.84 8.97 -4.11
N THR A 119 -12.80 8.23 -4.52
CA THR A 119 -11.40 8.54 -4.20
C THR A 119 -10.55 8.81 -5.45
N SER A 120 -9.27 9.11 -5.24
CA SER A 120 -8.30 9.36 -6.30
C SER A 120 -7.38 8.18 -6.56
N THR A 121 -6.85 8.12 -7.78
CA THR A 121 -5.72 7.27 -8.16
C THR A 121 -4.53 8.12 -8.63
N THR A 122 -3.33 7.55 -8.61
CA THR A 122 -2.08 8.23 -9.00
C THR A 122 -1.36 7.50 -10.12
N THR A 123 -0.87 8.22 -11.14
CA THR A 123 -0.29 7.64 -12.37
C THR A 123 0.99 6.83 -12.11
N GLY A 124 1.79 7.22 -11.12
CA GLY A 124 3.14 6.68 -10.97
C GLY A 124 4.09 7.11 -12.09
N ASP A 125 5.22 6.41 -12.21
CA ASP A 125 6.38 6.84 -12.99
C ASP A 125 6.26 6.64 -14.51
N GLY A 126 5.31 5.81 -14.95
CA GLY A 126 5.15 5.39 -16.34
C GLY A 126 4.37 6.38 -17.21
N GLY A 127 4.03 7.55 -16.68
CA GLY A 127 3.19 8.54 -17.35
C GLY A 127 1.69 8.26 -17.20
N MET A 128 0.89 9.07 -17.90
CA MET A 128 -0.57 8.96 -17.90
C MET A 128 -1.09 8.26 -19.16
N THR A 129 -1.75 7.13 -18.96
CA THR A 129 -2.46 6.38 -19.99
C THR A 129 -3.83 6.99 -20.30
N SER A 130 -4.35 6.73 -21.50
CA SER A 130 -5.68 7.19 -21.89
C SER A 130 -6.77 6.51 -21.05
N GLU A 131 -6.59 5.23 -20.76
CA GLU A 131 -7.51 4.38 -20.01
C GLU A 131 -7.69 4.90 -18.58
N GLU A 132 -6.60 5.22 -17.86
CA GLU A 132 -6.71 5.76 -16.50
C GLU A 132 -7.27 7.19 -16.48
N ARG A 133 -6.97 8.00 -17.51
CA ARG A 133 -7.51 9.36 -17.65
C ARG A 133 -9.03 9.36 -17.86
N LEU A 134 -9.54 8.43 -18.67
CA LEU A 134 -10.97 8.34 -18.97
C LEU A 134 -11.77 7.71 -17.83
N SER A 135 -11.19 6.73 -17.12
CA SER A 135 -11.86 6.00 -16.06
C SER A 135 -11.84 6.71 -14.69
N SER A 136 -10.91 7.64 -14.46
CA SER A 136 -10.72 8.30 -13.17
C SER A 136 -11.37 9.68 -13.10
N LYS A 137 -12.32 9.87 -12.17
CA LYS A 137 -12.90 11.19 -11.86
C LYS A 137 -11.87 12.13 -11.22
N THR A 138 -10.98 11.61 -10.39
CA THR A 138 -9.89 12.35 -9.76
C THR A 138 -8.59 11.60 -9.95
N LEU A 139 -7.80 12.07 -10.91
CA LEU A 139 -6.49 11.51 -11.24
C LEU A 139 -5.39 12.45 -10.77
N ILE A 140 -4.46 11.91 -9.98
CA ILE A 140 -3.26 12.63 -9.53
C ILE A 140 -2.12 12.24 -10.46
N TYR A 141 -1.53 13.23 -11.12
CA TYR A 141 -0.36 13.02 -11.98
C TYR A 141 0.93 13.10 -11.15
N GLN A 142 1.81 12.11 -11.30
CA GLN A 142 3.12 12.09 -10.65
C GLN A 142 4.19 12.76 -11.52
N CYS A 143 4.71 13.91 -11.07
CA CYS A 143 5.76 14.66 -11.77
C CYS A 143 7.15 14.12 -11.41
N LEU A 144 7.82 13.51 -12.39
CA LEU A 144 9.19 13.00 -12.24
C LEU A 144 10.25 13.93 -12.82
N PRO A 145 11.52 13.84 -12.36
CA PRO A 145 12.65 14.55 -12.99
C PRO A 145 12.80 14.24 -14.48
N SER A 146 12.59 12.99 -14.88
CA SER A 146 12.67 12.55 -16.28
C SER A 146 11.47 12.98 -17.13
N ARG A 147 10.36 13.40 -16.50
CA ARG A 147 9.11 13.81 -17.16
C ARG A 147 8.59 12.78 -18.18
N TYR A 148 8.72 11.49 -17.89
CA TYR A 148 8.15 10.45 -18.74
C TYR A 148 6.63 10.61 -18.87
N GLY A 149 6.14 10.51 -20.11
CA GLY A 149 4.72 10.59 -20.44
C GLY A 149 4.02 11.89 -20.02
N PHE A 150 4.78 12.97 -19.80
CA PHE A 150 4.27 14.25 -19.32
C PHE A 150 3.43 14.95 -20.40
N ASN A 151 2.15 14.60 -20.44
CA ASN A 151 1.15 15.16 -21.35
C ASN A 151 -0.11 15.58 -20.55
N PRO A 152 -0.04 16.70 -19.79
CA PRO A 152 -1.14 17.15 -18.94
C PRO A 152 -2.39 17.56 -19.74
#